data_AF-A0A146ZUI2-F1
#
_entry.id   AF-A0A146ZUI2-F1
#
_cell.length_a   1.000
_cell.length_b   1.000
_cell.length_c   1.000
_cell.angle_alpha   90.00
_cell.angle_beta   90.00
_cell.angle_gamma   90.00
#
_symmetry.space_group_name_H-M   'P 1'
#
loop_
_entity.id
_entity.type
_entity.pdbx_description
1 polymer ?
#
loop_
_entity_poly.entity_id
_entity_poly.type
_entity_poly.pdbx_seq_one_letter_code
_entity_poly.pdbx_strand_id
1 'polypeptide(L)'
;MSGPNGDPSISTEDGIINDDDEFGDEEYAAINSMLDQINNYLDDLEDRNDALNGKLHELLESNRQARLDFRAQLVGSPTPDEQDAEEQEPSLPSKQDQDEKNQ
;
A
#
# COMPACT_ATOMS: atom_id res chain seq x y z
N MET A 1 15.00 31.69 44.16
CA MET A 1 14.02 30.64 44.50
C MET A 1 14.06 29.63 43.38
N SER A 2 14.81 28.53 43.58
CA SER A 2 14.85 27.42 42.62
C SER A 2 13.52 26.66 42.68
N GLY A 3 12.92 26.37 41.53
CA GLY A 3 11.61 25.74 41.43
C GLY A 3 11.59 24.28 41.92
N PRO A 4 10.41 23.64 41.95
CA PRO A 4 10.21 22.28 42.50
C PRO A 4 10.94 21.17 41.71
N ASN A 5 11.50 21.51 40.56
CA ASN A 5 12.33 20.61 39.75
C ASN A 5 13.80 20.83 40.11
N GLY A 6 14.12 20.64 41.39
CA GLY A 6 15.51 20.59 41.84
C GLY A 6 16.25 19.56 41.00
N ASP A 7 17.24 20.04 40.25
CA ASP A 7 18.14 19.18 39.48
C ASP A 7 18.70 18.12 40.43
N PRO A 8 18.66 16.81 40.09
CA PRO A 8 19.25 15.80 40.95
C PRO A 8 20.73 16.15 41.12
N SER A 9 21.14 16.47 42.34
CA SER A 9 22.56 16.53 42.66
C SER A 9 23.08 15.11 42.52
N ILE A 10 23.57 14.76 41.32
CA ILE A 10 24.42 13.61 41.14
C ILE A 10 25.71 13.94 41.91
N SER A 11 25.71 13.61 43.19
CA SER A 11 26.90 13.63 44.00
C SER A 11 27.87 12.67 43.34
N THR A 12 28.82 13.20 42.56
CA THR A 12 29.96 12.49 41.99
C THR A 12 30.96 12.03 43.07
N GLU A 13 30.53 11.96 44.33
CA GLU A 13 31.35 11.77 45.53
C GLU A 13 30.82 10.62 46.40
N ASP A 14 30.20 9.61 45.79
CA ASP A 14 30.07 8.29 46.42
C ASP A 14 30.14 7.17 45.36
N GLY A 15 31.37 6.94 44.88
CA GLY A 15 31.95 5.62 44.63
C GLY A 15 31.13 4.48 43.99
N ILE A 16 30.25 4.72 43.02
CA ILE A 16 29.57 3.64 42.26
C ILE A 16 29.37 4.01 40.79
N ILE A 17 30.44 4.38 40.08
CA ILE A 17 30.59 3.85 38.73
C ILE A 17 31.67 2.79 38.94
N ASN A 18 31.23 1.61 39.37
CA ASN A 18 32.10 0.45 39.31
C ASN A 18 32.32 0.20 37.81
N ASP A 19 33.56 0.22 37.36
CA ASP A 19 33.90 -0.31 36.04
C ASP A 19 33.55 -1.82 35.94
N ASP A 20 33.16 -2.47 37.04
CA ASP A 20 32.55 -3.81 37.07
C ASP A 20 31.07 -3.83 36.58
N ASP A 21 30.43 -2.68 36.34
CA ASP A 21 29.15 -2.54 35.63
C ASP A 21 29.35 -2.25 34.12
N GLU A 22 30.57 -2.41 33.61
CA GLU A 22 30.84 -2.45 32.17
C GLU A 22 30.15 -3.69 31.59
N PHE A 23 29.27 -3.48 30.60
CA PHE A 23 28.58 -4.56 29.91
C PHE A 23 29.59 -5.66 29.55
N GLY A 24 29.36 -6.88 30.01
CA GLY A 24 30.22 -7.99 29.70
C GLY A 24 30.11 -8.37 28.23
N ASP A 25 31.15 -9.07 27.75
CA ASP A 25 31.16 -9.65 26.39
C ASP A 25 29.92 -10.53 26.12
N GLU A 26 29.35 -11.15 27.16
CA GLU A 26 28.15 -11.97 27.08
C GLU A 26 26.90 -11.13 26.77
N GLU A 27 26.71 -9.99 27.41
CA GLU A 27 25.59 -9.11 27.10
C GLU A 27 25.71 -8.52 25.70
N TYR A 28 26.92 -8.16 25.25
CA TYR A 28 27.15 -7.74 23.87
C TYR A 28 26.87 -8.86 22.87
N ALA A 29 27.26 -10.11 23.18
CA ALA A 29 26.93 -11.26 22.36
C ALA A 29 25.40 -11.51 22.31
N ALA A 30 24.71 -11.37 23.44
CA ALA A 30 23.26 -11.49 23.51
C ALA A 30 22.57 -10.39 22.70
N ILE A 31 23.04 -9.14 22.78
CA ILE A 31 22.53 -8.01 21.98
C ILE A 31 22.73 -8.29 20.49
N ASN A 32 23.92 -8.71 20.08
CA ASN A 32 24.19 -9.06 18.68
C ASN A 32 23.28 -10.19 18.19
N SER A 33 23.07 -11.23 19.00
CA SER A 33 22.13 -12.30 18.65
C SER A 33 20.69 -11.79 18.52
N MET A 34 20.25 -10.87 19.39
CA MET A 34 18.93 -10.25 19.26
C MET A 34 18.83 -9.39 18.00
N LEU A 35 19.89 -8.67 17.62
CA LEU A 35 19.93 -7.90 16.38
C LEU A 35 19.84 -8.81 15.14
N ASP A 36 20.56 -9.93 15.14
CA ASP A 36 20.46 -10.92 14.07
C ASP A 36 19.06 -11.53 13.98
N GLN A 37 18.42 -11.82 15.12
CA GLN A 37 17.03 -12.27 15.16
C GLN A 37 16.08 -11.23 14.58
N ILE A 38 16.24 -9.94 14.92
CA ILE A 38 15.44 -8.86 14.36
C ILE A 38 15.63 -8.76 12.84
N ASN A 39 16.87 -8.85 12.34
CA ASN A 39 17.14 -8.82 10.91
C ASN A 39 16.43 -9.97 10.19
N ASN A 40 16.53 -11.20 10.71
CA ASN A 40 15.82 -12.34 10.14
C ASN A 40 14.30 -12.13 10.12
N TYR A 41 13.71 -11.57 11.18
CA TYR A 41 12.29 -11.26 11.20
C TYR A 41 11.89 -10.17 10.20
N LEU A 42 12.77 -9.21 9.90
CA LEU A 42 12.53 -8.19 8.90
C LEU A 42 12.56 -8.78 7.49
N ASP A 43 13.55 -9.63 7.20
CA ASP A 43 13.66 -10.34 5.92
C ASP A 43 12.41 -11.21 5.68
N ASP A 44 12.01 -12.02 6.67
CA ASP A 44 10.79 -12.84 6.59
C ASP A 44 9.53 -12.00 6.36
N LEU A 45 9.48 -10.79 6.94
CA LEU A 45 8.34 -9.89 6.80
C LEU A 45 8.29 -9.26 5.39
N GLU A 46 9.45 -8.89 4.86
CA GLU A 46 9.60 -8.36 3.49
C GLU A 46 9.16 -9.42 2.46
N ASP A 47 9.69 -10.64 2.56
CA ASP A 47 9.32 -11.77 1.69
C ASP A 47 7.80 -12.03 1.70
N ARG A 48 7.20 -12.00 2.89
CA ARG A 48 5.74 -12.17 3.03
C ARG A 48 4.96 -10.99 2.46
N ASN A 49 5.48 -9.78 2.56
CA ASN A 49 4.86 -8.59 1.98
C ASN A 49 4.86 -8.68 0.45
N ASP A 50 6.00 -9.04 -0.13
CA ASP A 50 6.16 -9.22 -1.57
C ASP A 50 5.26 -10.34 -2.11
N ALA A 51 5.19 -11.48 -1.42
CA ALA A 51 4.30 -12.56 -1.78
C ALA A 51 2.81 -12.14 -1.72
N LEU A 52 2.43 -11.31 -0.73
CA LEU A 52 1.07 -10.79 -0.61
C LEU A 52 0.74 -9.82 -1.76
N ASN A 53 1.65 -8.90 -2.05
CA ASN A 53 1.50 -7.94 -3.15
C ASN A 53 1.40 -8.65 -4.50
N GLY A 54 2.22 -9.68 -4.72
CA GLY A 54 2.14 -10.53 -5.92
C GLY A 54 0.76 -11.18 -6.08
N LYS A 55 0.24 -11.80 -5.02
CA LYS A 55 -1.11 -12.41 -5.03
C LYS A 55 -2.21 -11.38 -5.28
N LEU A 56 -2.08 -10.17 -4.74
CA LEU A 56 -3.03 -9.09 -4.99
C LEU A 56 -3.05 -8.68 -6.46
N HIS A 57 -1.88 -8.53 -7.07
CA HIS A 57 -1.77 -8.23 -8.51
C HIS A 57 -2.39 -9.32 -9.37
N GLU A 58 -2.07 -10.59 -9.11
CA GLU A 58 -2.65 -11.73 -9.81
C GLU A 58 -4.18 -11.77 -9.68
N LEU A 59 -4.71 -11.52 -8.48
CA LEU A 59 -6.15 -11.47 -8.24
C LEU A 59 -6.83 -10.35 -9.03
N LEU A 60 -6.24 -9.16 -9.09
CA LEU A 60 -6.79 -8.03 -9.84
C LEU A 60 -6.76 -8.27 -11.35
N GLU A 61 -5.70 -8.88 -11.86
CA GLU A 61 -5.58 -9.27 -13.26
C GLU A 61 -6.60 -10.36 -13.62
N SER A 62 -6.70 -11.40 -12.79
CA SER A 62 -7.71 -12.46 -12.92
C SER A 62 -9.13 -11.89 -12.89
N ASN A 63 -9.42 -10.94 -11.99
CA ASN A 63 -10.71 -10.27 -11.93
C ASN A 63 -11.01 -9.46 -13.19
N ARG A 64 -10.02 -8.74 -13.72
CA ARG A 64 -10.15 -8.00 -14.97
C ARG A 64 -10.45 -8.94 -16.13
N GLN A 65 -9.73 -10.05 -16.23
CA GLN A 65 -9.94 -11.05 -17.28
C GLN A 65 -11.33 -11.67 -17.19
N ALA A 66 -11.77 -12.12 -16.00
CA ALA A 66 -13.09 -12.69 -15.80
C ALA A 66 -14.23 -11.75 -16.23
N ARG A 67 -14.08 -10.44 -16.01
CA ARG A 67 -15.06 -9.44 -16.48
C ARG A 67 -15.08 -9.29 -18.00
N LEU A 68 -13.92 -9.35 -18.64
CA LEU A 68 -13.82 -9.31 -20.11
C LEU A 68 -14.46 -10.56 -20.71
N ASP A 69 -14.18 -11.74 -20.15
CA ASP A 69 -14.76 -13.00 -20.60
C ASP A 69 -16.28 -13.01 -20.42
N PHE A 70 -16.78 -12.49 -19.29
CA PHE A 70 -18.22 -12.36 -19.04
C PHE A 70 -18.88 -11.40 -20.04
N ARG A 71 -18.25 -10.25 -20.31
CA ARG A 71 -18.76 -9.30 -21.32
C ARG A 71 -18.73 -9.89 -22.73
N ALA A 72 -17.68 -10.63 -23.07
CA ALA A 72 -17.58 -11.30 -24.37
C ALA A 72 -18.66 -12.36 -24.55
N GLN A 73 -18.99 -13.13 -23.51
CA GLN A 73 -20.11 -14.08 -23.53
C GLN A 73 -21.46 -13.37 -23.70
N LEU A 74 -21.64 -12.21 -23.05
CA LEU A 74 -22.88 -11.43 -23.17
C LEU A 74 -23.06 -10.85 -24.59
N VAL A 75 -21.97 -10.42 -25.23
CA VAL A 75 -21.97 -9.86 -26.60
C VAL A 75 -21.99 -10.96 -27.67
N GLY A 76 -21.42 -12.13 -27.37
CA GLY A 76 -21.36 -13.29 -28.28
C GLY A 76 -22.58 -14.21 -28.23
N SER A 77 -23.50 -14.01 -27.28
CA SER A 77 -24.82 -14.66 -27.28
C SER A 77 -25.71 -13.95 -28.30
N PRO A 78 -26.15 -14.60 -29.39
CA PRO A 78 -27.20 -14.02 -30.23
C PRO A 78 -28.46 -13.90 -29.38
N THR A 79 -28.88 -12.68 -29.08
CA THR A 79 -30.25 -12.41 -28.65
C THR A 79 -31.16 -12.81 -29.81
N PRO A 80 -32.23 -13.61 -29.62
CA PRO A 80 -33.10 -14.04 -30.71
C PRO A 80 -33.94 -12.94 -31.38
N ASP A 81 -33.73 -11.66 -31.07
CA ASP A 81 -34.62 -10.55 -31.46
C ASP A 81 -33.87 -9.36 -32.07
N GLU A 82 -33.06 -9.60 -33.11
CA GLU A 82 -32.68 -8.55 -34.07
C GLU A 82 -32.74 -9.10 -35.50
N GLN A 83 -33.95 -9.55 -35.88
CA GLN A 83 -34.42 -9.50 -37.26
C GLN A 83 -35.65 -8.58 -37.26
N ASP A 84 -35.72 -7.69 -38.25
CA ASP A 84 -36.75 -6.67 -38.49
C ASP A 84 -36.63 -5.34 -37.72
N ALA A 85 -35.69 -4.51 -38.17
CA ALA A 85 -35.93 -3.06 -38.31
C ALA A 85 -34.91 -2.45 -39.31
N GLU A 86 -34.90 -2.93 -40.55
CA GLU A 86 -34.47 -2.06 -41.65
C GLU A 86 -35.59 -1.04 -41.94
N GLU A 87 -35.16 0.16 -42.35
CA GLU A 87 -35.95 1.28 -42.87
C GLU A 87 -36.56 2.26 -41.85
N GLN A 88 -35.75 3.26 -41.46
CA GLN A 88 -36.03 4.67 -41.81
C GLN A 88 -34.89 5.61 -41.36
N GLU A 89 -34.11 6.07 -42.33
CA GLU A 89 -33.47 7.39 -42.25
C GLU A 89 -34.56 8.48 -42.11
N PRO A 90 -34.37 9.46 -41.22
CA PRO A 90 -34.40 10.82 -41.74
C PRO A 90 -33.34 11.73 -41.10
N SER A 91 -32.41 12.16 -41.96
CA SER A 91 -31.98 13.56 -42.13
C SER A 91 -31.45 14.33 -40.91
N LEU A 92 -30.13 14.54 -40.93
CA LEU A 92 -29.40 15.59 -40.20
C LEU A 92 -30.03 16.99 -40.42
N PRO A 93 -30.17 17.83 -39.39
CA PRO A 93 -30.32 19.27 -39.58
C PRO A 93 -28.96 19.97 -39.50
N SER A 94 -28.45 20.38 -40.67
CA SER A 94 -27.49 21.48 -40.80
C SER A 94 -28.09 22.80 -40.32
N LYS A 95 -27.50 23.45 -39.31
CA LYS A 95 -27.42 24.92 -39.09
C LYS A 95 -26.19 25.15 -38.19
N GLN A 96 -25.02 25.57 -38.69
CA GLN A 96 -24.66 26.94 -39.10
C GLN A 96 -25.11 28.03 -38.12
N ASP A 97 -24.07 28.66 -37.54
CA ASP A 97 -23.95 29.99 -36.96
C ASP A 97 -24.71 30.30 -35.66
N GLN A 98 -23.98 30.61 -34.57
CA GLN A 98 -23.56 31.99 -34.29
C GLN A 98 -22.66 32.04 -33.03
N ASP A 99 -21.48 32.62 -33.23
CA ASP A 99 -20.72 33.33 -32.21
C ASP A 99 -21.64 34.30 -31.44
N GLU A 100 -21.59 34.32 -30.11
CA GLU A 100 -21.44 35.60 -29.40
C GLU A 100 -21.04 35.41 -27.94
N LYS A 101 -20.03 36.21 -27.57
CA LYS A 101 -19.50 36.40 -26.24
C LYS A 101 -20.56 37.00 -25.32
N ASN A 102 -20.85 36.36 -24.20
CA ASN A 102 -21.36 37.02 -22.99
C ASN A 102 -20.19 37.04 -21.99
N GLN A 103 -19.49 38.17 -21.87
CA GLN A 103 -19.72 39.24 -20.88
C GLN A 103 -19.64 38.75 -19.44
#